data_AF-A0A1M7T588-F1
#
_entry.id   AF-A0A1M7T588-F1
#
_cell.length_a   1.000
_cell.length_b   1.000
_cell.length_c   1.000
_cell.angle_alpha   90.00
_cell.angle_beta   90.00
_cell.angle_gamma   90.00
#
_symmetry.space_group_name_H-M   'P 1'
#
loop_
_entity.id
_entity.type
_entity.pdbx_description
1 polymer ?
#
loop_
_entity_poly.entity_id
_entity_poly.type
_entity_poly.pdbx_seq_one_letter_code
_entity_poly.pdbx_strand_id
1 'polypeptide(L)'
;MSALAQAGPARAGAVARPGWGAALPAAALAASAAALFAPGLGALARAWSQVEYGHGPVILILSGLIFLKILRRTPAAPAEGGRWQGLALIALAALIALGGRLAGLPEVVAYALPPWVGGVLLTGFGRRAGRRFWPVAAHLVLMLPLPGLLYWQVSSGLQLLSSNIGVALIRAAGAPALLDGNVIDLGVHKLFVAEACSGLRYLFPIMSFAFVLAVLYRGPSAHKALLMLAAAPLAVAANALRVALVGVLTSRHGAAAAQGVDHLLEGWALFALTVAALLALTALLARLGGARSLRAAMDVDLTGAGARLRQVAAARASGPMLAALALTAGAAAGWALAPERPSRSPDLAPLAAFPERLGAWRLAFARPAGQDLRAALGADEMLWRVYAPGAGRADQAVDLLIVRHEDQSRGGLHSPRICMPGGGWEVETMAPRDLGPALGGAAGLTVTRAVVRRGLDRRLVYFWFEQPGRRTPSDLAAKLGILRDGLMLGRTDGALVRLVTDAGRGADALARADARMARFLGAMGPTLAPFSPAGAP
;
A
#
# COMPACT_ATOMS: atom_id res chain seq x y z
N MET A 1 55.17 -8.04 -70.17
CA MET A 1 55.29 -7.01 -69.11
C MET A 1 54.02 -7.05 -68.27
N SER A 2 54.08 -7.79 -67.16
CA SER A 2 53.02 -7.95 -66.18
C SER A 2 52.94 -6.75 -65.24
N ALA A 3 51.73 -6.30 -64.90
CA ALA A 3 51.47 -5.56 -63.67
C ALA A 3 50.01 -5.76 -63.23
N LEU A 4 49.75 -6.91 -62.62
CA LEU A 4 48.58 -7.14 -61.76
C LEU A 4 48.83 -6.39 -60.44
N ALA A 5 48.08 -5.33 -60.18
CA ALA A 5 48.10 -4.61 -58.91
C ALA A 5 47.41 -5.47 -57.83
N GLN A 6 48.20 -5.95 -56.88
CA GLN A 6 47.73 -6.70 -55.72
C GLN A 6 46.97 -5.77 -54.76
N ALA A 7 45.70 -6.09 -54.53
CA ALA A 7 44.93 -5.54 -53.42
C ALA A 7 45.50 -6.09 -52.10
N GLY A 8 46.01 -5.21 -51.24
CA GLY A 8 46.50 -5.57 -49.91
C GLY A 8 45.39 -6.15 -49.04
N PRO A 9 45.69 -7.11 -48.14
CA PRO A 9 44.68 -7.75 -47.32
C PRO A 9 44.03 -6.72 -46.39
N ALA A 10 42.70 -6.71 -46.38
CA ALA A 10 41.91 -5.98 -45.40
C ALA A 10 42.37 -6.38 -44.00
N ARG A 11 42.83 -5.40 -43.20
CA ARG A 11 43.14 -5.61 -41.79
C ARG A 11 41.90 -6.20 -41.12
N ALA A 12 41.96 -7.49 -40.81
CA ALA A 12 40.97 -8.16 -39.98
C ALA A 12 40.80 -7.33 -38.70
N GLY A 13 39.60 -6.76 -38.52
CA GLY A 13 39.25 -6.00 -37.35
C GLY A 13 39.56 -6.85 -36.12
N ALA A 14 40.40 -6.32 -35.23
CA ALA A 14 40.68 -6.95 -33.95
C ALA A 14 39.35 -7.32 -33.29
N VAL A 15 39.13 -8.62 -33.11
CA VAL A 15 38.01 -9.14 -32.33
C VAL A 15 38.20 -8.59 -30.92
N ALA A 16 37.47 -7.52 -30.60
CA ALA A 16 37.46 -6.94 -29.27
C ALA A 16 37.11 -8.07 -28.29
N ARG A 17 38.07 -8.44 -27.43
CA ARG A 17 37.82 -9.37 -26.33
C ARG A 17 36.55 -8.91 -25.61
N PRO A 18 35.61 -9.82 -25.27
CA PRO A 18 34.39 -9.44 -24.57
C PRO A 18 34.77 -8.92 -23.18
N GLY A 19 34.99 -7.60 -23.09
CA GLY A 19 35.26 -6.91 -21.83
C GLY A 19 33.96 -6.77 -21.06
N TRP A 20 33.97 -7.13 -19.78
CA TRP A 20 32.85 -6.94 -18.85
C TRP A 20 32.70 -5.46 -18.43
N GLY A 21 32.96 -4.54 -19.35
CA GLY A 21 33.26 -3.13 -19.07
C GLY A 21 32.16 -2.41 -18.29
N ALA A 22 30.90 -2.57 -18.69
CA ALA A 22 29.73 -2.03 -17.98
C ALA A 22 29.00 -3.08 -17.16
N ALA A 23 29.17 -4.37 -17.49
CA ALA A 23 28.53 -5.48 -16.77
C ALA A 23 28.91 -5.52 -15.29
N LEU A 24 30.20 -5.35 -14.95
CA LEU A 24 30.67 -5.36 -13.56
C LEU A 24 30.11 -4.18 -12.75
N PRO A 25 30.22 -2.90 -13.19
CA PRO A 25 29.58 -1.79 -12.49
C PRO A 25 28.06 -1.90 -12.40
N ALA A 26 27.39 -2.45 -13.43
CA ALA A 26 25.95 -2.68 -13.38
C ALA A 26 25.55 -3.74 -12.35
N ALA A 27 26.32 -4.84 -12.24
CA ALA A 27 26.13 -5.86 -11.23
C ALA A 27 26.39 -5.31 -9.82
N ALA A 28 27.46 -4.52 -9.63
CA ALA A 28 27.73 -3.83 -8.38
C ALA A 28 26.61 -2.85 -8.01
N LEU A 29 26.08 -2.09 -8.99
CA LEU A 29 24.98 -1.17 -8.78
C LEU A 29 23.71 -1.91 -8.35
N ALA A 30 23.41 -3.04 -8.99
CA ALA A 30 22.28 -3.89 -8.62
C ALA A 30 22.44 -4.49 -7.22
N ALA A 31 23.65 -4.91 -6.84
CA ALA A 31 23.95 -5.42 -5.49
C ALA A 31 23.82 -4.32 -4.42
N SER A 32 24.36 -3.12 -4.67
CA SER A 32 24.20 -1.97 -3.79
C SER A 32 22.74 -1.53 -3.67
N ALA A 33 21.97 -1.60 -4.77
CA ALA A 33 20.54 -1.34 -4.74
C ALA A 33 19.80 -2.40 -3.92
N ALA A 34 20.10 -3.70 -4.11
CA ALA A 34 19.50 -4.75 -3.30
C ALA A 34 19.77 -4.53 -1.80
N ALA A 35 20.99 -4.12 -1.44
CA ALA A 35 21.35 -3.76 -0.07
C ALA A 35 20.57 -2.53 0.43
N LEU A 36 20.47 -1.45 -0.36
CA LEU A 36 19.74 -0.22 -0.01
C LEU A 36 18.21 -0.40 0.00
N PHE A 37 17.66 -1.31 -0.80
CA PHE A 37 16.22 -1.54 -0.89
C PHE A 37 15.75 -2.80 -0.15
N ALA A 38 16.64 -3.53 0.53
CA ALA A 38 16.35 -4.78 1.25
C ALA A 38 15.01 -4.82 2.05
N PRO A 39 14.69 -3.86 2.95
CA PRO A 39 13.44 -3.89 3.69
C PRO A 39 12.23 -3.66 2.78
N GLY A 40 12.37 -2.83 1.73
CA GLY A 40 11.33 -2.63 0.72
C GLY A 40 11.10 -3.87 -0.14
N LEU A 41 12.17 -4.56 -0.55
CA LEU A 41 12.07 -5.86 -1.23
C LEU A 41 11.41 -6.91 -0.33
N GLY A 42 11.72 -6.91 0.97
CA GLY A 42 11.03 -7.75 1.96
C GLY A 42 9.55 -7.43 2.11
N ALA A 43 9.18 -6.14 2.12
CA ALA A 43 7.77 -5.72 2.13
C ALA A 43 7.04 -6.12 0.84
N LEU A 44 7.68 -5.99 -0.32
CA LEU A 44 7.12 -6.48 -1.58
C LEU A 44 6.92 -7.99 -1.56
N ALA A 45 7.89 -8.76 -1.06
CA ALA A 45 7.75 -10.21 -0.94
C ALA A 45 6.57 -10.62 -0.04
N ARG A 46 6.38 -9.94 1.10
CA ARG A 46 5.22 -10.14 1.99
C ARG A 46 3.91 -9.70 1.37
N ALA A 47 3.92 -8.62 0.59
CA ALA A 47 2.73 -8.16 -0.12
C ALA A 47 2.35 -9.16 -1.21
N TRP A 48 3.31 -9.64 -2.00
CA TRP A 48 3.08 -10.57 -3.10
C TRP A 48 2.70 -11.98 -2.64
N SER A 49 2.87 -12.32 -1.36
CA SER A 49 2.30 -13.54 -0.78
C SER A 49 0.82 -13.40 -0.44
N GLN A 50 0.29 -12.17 -0.42
CA GLN A 50 -1.16 -11.92 -0.27
C GLN A 50 -1.86 -12.14 -1.61
N VAL A 51 -3.09 -12.60 -1.51
CA VAL A 51 -3.91 -13.01 -2.66
C VAL A 51 -4.19 -11.84 -3.61
N GLU A 52 -4.33 -10.63 -3.06
CA GLU A 52 -4.65 -9.39 -3.78
C GLU A 52 -3.48 -8.85 -4.60
N TYR A 53 -2.24 -9.19 -4.22
CA TYR A 53 -1.01 -8.67 -4.84
C TYR A 53 -0.12 -9.76 -5.46
N GLY A 54 -0.62 -10.99 -5.57
CA GLY A 54 0.12 -12.13 -6.12
C GLY A 54 0.60 -11.96 -7.57
N HIS A 55 0.12 -10.94 -8.29
CA HIS A 55 0.58 -10.58 -9.64
C HIS A 55 1.93 -9.84 -9.67
N GLY A 56 2.43 -9.35 -8.53
CA GLY A 56 3.64 -8.55 -8.44
C GLY A 56 4.89 -9.15 -9.13
N PRO A 57 5.23 -10.44 -8.93
CA PRO A 57 6.36 -11.07 -9.62
C PRO A 57 6.22 -11.08 -11.14
N VAL A 58 4.99 -11.22 -11.66
CA VAL A 58 4.72 -11.19 -13.11
C VAL A 58 5.01 -9.81 -13.69
N ILE A 59 4.76 -8.73 -12.94
CA ILE A 59 5.09 -7.36 -13.36
C ILE A 59 6.58 -7.20 -13.61
N LEU A 60 7.45 -7.83 -12.80
CA LEU A 60 8.91 -7.78 -13.02
C LEU A 60 9.28 -8.39 -14.38
N ILE A 61 8.71 -9.57 -14.69
CA ILE A 61 8.94 -10.26 -15.96
C ILE A 61 8.44 -9.40 -17.13
N LEU A 62 7.20 -8.93 -17.07
CA LEU A 62 6.59 -8.13 -18.14
C LEU A 62 7.31 -6.78 -18.32
N SER A 63 7.76 -6.15 -17.24
CA SER A 63 8.58 -4.92 -17.30
C SER A 63 9.94 -5.17 -17.95
N GLY A 64 10.56 -6.34 -17.68
CA GLY A 64 11.77 -6.80 -18.36
C GLY A 64 11.55 -7.02 -19.87
N LEU A 65 10.42 -7.60 -20.27
CA LEU A 65 10.06 -7.76 -21.70
C LEU A 65 9.82 -6.40 -22.38
N ILE A 66 9.16 -5.46 -21.70
CA ILE A 66 9.01 -4.07 -22.18
C ILE A 66 10.39 -3.41 -22.33
N PHE A 67 11.29 -3.59 -21.37
CA PHE A 67 12.66 -3.09 -21.45
C PHE A 67 13.39 -3.65 -22.67
N LEU A 68 13.38 -4.98 -22.89
CA LEU A 68 14.02 -5.62 -24.03
C LEU A 68 13.46 -5.13 -25.37
N LYS A 69 12.13 -4.96 -25.45
CA LYS A 69 11.43 -4.39 -26.61
C LYS A 69 11.88 -2.96 -26.92
N ILE A 70 12.07 -2.12 -25.91
CA ILE A 70 12.52 -0.73 -26.11
C ILE A 70 14.01 -0.72 -26.45
N LEU A 71 14.80 -1.56 -25.79
CA LEU A 71 16.24 -1.69 -25.99
C LEU A 71 16.58 -2.07 -27.43
N ARG A 72 15.81 -2.99 -28.04
CA ARG A 72 16.05 -3.44 -29.43
C ARG A 72 15.98 -2.30 -30.45
N ARG A 73 15.20 -1.25 -30.17
CA ARG A 73 15.00 -0.07 -31.03
C ARG A 73 15.86 1.12 -30.64
N THR A 74 16.58 1.02 -29.53
CA THR A 74 17.42 2.11 -29.05
C THR A 74 18.75 2.04 -29.79
N PRO A 75 19.17 3.07 -30.54
CA PRO A 75 20.42 3.05 -31.30
C PRO A 75 21.65 2.92 -30.39
N ALA A 76 22.77 2.41 -30.92
CA ALA A 76 24.02 2.22 -30.17
C ALA A 76 24.84 3.50 -29.98
N ALA A 77 24.44 4.59 -30.64
CA ALA A 77 25.16 5.85 -30.60
C ALA A 77 25.30 6.35 -29.14
N PRO A 78 26.44 6.97 -28.79
CA PRO A 78 26.68 7.48 -27.46
C PRO A 78 25.59 8.48 -27.08
N ALA A 79 25.04 8.35 -25.87
CA ALA A 79 23.96 9.22 -25.42
C ALA A 79 24.43 10.67 -25.37
N GLU A 80 23.88 11.50 -26.25
CA GLU A 80 24.12 12.94 -26.31
C GLU A 80 23.55 13.65 -25.07
N GLY A 81 24.44 14.07 -24.16
CA GLY A 81 24.13 14.98 -23.05
C GLY A 81 23.04 14.53 -22.08
N GLY A 82 22.80 15.33 -21.03
CA GLY A 82 21.66 15.16 -20.13
C GLY A 82 21.61 13.82 -19.37
N ARG A 83 22.70 13.45 -18.68
CA ARG A 83 22.70 12.27 -17.78
C ARG A 83 22.48 12.63 -16.31
N TRP A 84 22.65 13.92 -15.96
CA TRP A 84 22.49 14.40 -14.59
C TRP A 84 21.05 14.27 -14.07
N GLN A 85 20.04 14.31 -14.94
CA GLN A 85 18.64 14.09 -14.53
C GLN A 85 18.43 12.68 -13.98
N GLY A 86 19.13 11.68 -14.55
CA GLY A 86 19.13 10.33 -14.03
C GLY A 86 19.80 10.24 -12.66
N LEU A 87 20.95 10.91 -12.48
CA LEU A 87 21.64 10.99 -11.19
C LEU A 87 20.80 11.69 -10.12
N ALA A 88 20.15 12.82 -10.46
CA ALA A 88 19.26 13.54 -9.57
C ALA A 88 18.08 12.67 -9.13
N LEU A 89 17.51 11.89 -10.06
CA LEU A 89 16.42 10.95 -9.75
C LEU A 89 16.89 9.77 -8.88
N ILE A 90 18.10 9.24 -9.11
CA ILE A 90 18.71 8.22 -8.25
C ILE A 90 18.96 8.78 -6.85
N ALA A 91 19.51 9.98 -6.74
CA ALA A 91 19.75 10.64 -5.46
C ALA A 91 18.45 10.88 -4.70
N LEU A 92 17.41 11.39 -5.37
CA LEU A 92 16.08 11.56 -4.77
C LEU A 92 15.50 10.22 -4.30
N ALA A 93 15.59 9.17 -5.12
CA ALA A 93 15.10 7.85 -4.74
C ALA A 93 15.89 7.25 -3.56
N ALA A 94 17.21 7.45 -3.52
CA ALA A 94 18.05 7.05 -2.40
C ALA A 94 17.69 7.82 -1.12
N LEU A 95 17.42 9.13 -1.20
CA LEU A 95 16.96 9.94 -0.07
C LEU A 95 15.59 9.46 0.46
N ILE A 96 14.65 9.14 -0.43
CA ILE A 96 13.35 8.57 -0.05
C ILE A 96 13.54 7.18 0.59
N ALA A 97 14.41 6.34 0.04
CA ALA A 97 14.71 5.03 0.60
C ALA A 97 15.37 5.12 2.00
N LEU A 98 16.32 6.03 2.18
CA LEU A 98 16.94 6.29 3.47
C LEU A 98 15.93 6.88 4.47
N GLY A 99 15.09 7.83 4.04
CA GLY A 99 14.01 8.37 4.86
C GLY A 99 12.98 7.30 5.27
N GLY A 100 12.62 6.40 4.35
CA GLY A 100 11.75 5.26 4.63
C GLY A 100 12.38 4.28 5.63
N ARG A 101 13.68 4.01 5.52
CA ARG A 101 14.42 3.20 6.49
C ARG A 101 14.48 3.85 7.87
N LEU A 102 14.79 5.14 7.92
CA LEU A 102 14.80 5.93 9.16
C LEU A 102 13.41 5.96 9.82
N ALA A 103 12.34 6.02 9.02
CA ALA A 103 10.97 6.03 9.52
C ALA A 103 10.43 4.62 9.87
N GLY A 104 11.16 3.54 9.59
CA GLY A 104 10.62 2.18 9.77
C GLY A 104 9.48 1.85 8.79
N LEU A 105 9.45 2.49 7.62
CA LEU A 105 8.40 2.34 6.61
C LEU A 105 8.93 1.59 5.39
N PRO A 106 8.98 0.24 5.43
CA PRO A 106 9.53 -0.53 4.33
C PRO A 106 8.74 -0.35 3.01
N GLU A 107 7.45 -0.02 3.06
CA GLU A 107 6.65 0.30 1.88
C GLU A 107 7.16 1.58 1.19
N VAL A 108 7.56 2.60 1.95
CA VAL A 108 8.14 3.83 1.40
C VAL A 108 9.48 3.53 0.73
N VAL A 109 10.28 2.63 1.31
CA VAL A 109 11.51 2.13 0.67
C VAL A 109 11.18 1.43 -0.65
N ALA A 110 10.15 0.59 -0.70
CA ALA A 110 9.70 -0.05 -1.94
C ALA A 110 9.22 0.97 -2.99
N TYR A 111 8.52 2.03 -2.58
CA TYR A 111 8.02 3.08 -3.49
C TYR A 111 9.14 3.88 -4.16
N ALA A 112 10.32 3.95 -3.55
CA ALA A 112 11.50 4.56 -4.16
C ALA A 112 12.16 3.69 -5.25
N LEU A 113 11.81 2.40 -5.37
CA LEU A 113 12.45 1.50 -6.34
C LEU A 113 12.10 1.85 -7.81
N PRO A 114 10.83 2.07 -8.22
CA PRO A 114 10.53 2.46 -9.60
C PRO A 114 11.21 3.76 -10.08
N PRO A 115 11.23 4.88 -9.32
CA PRO A 115 11.98 6.06 -9.73
C PRO A 115 13.49 5.81 -9.74
N TRP A 116 14.05 4.99 -8.84
CA TRP A 116 15.46 4.59 -8.91
C TRP A 116 15.77 3.85 -10.22
N VAL A 117 14.96 2.86 -10.61
CA VAL A 117 15.10 2.16 -11.90
C VAL A 117 15.00 3.13 -13.08
N GLY A 118 14.04 4.06 -13.05
CA GLY A 118 13.94 5.14 -14.03
C GLY A 118 15.19 6.01 -14.11
N GLY A 119 15.79 6.33 -12.97
CA GLY A 119 17.04 7.09 -12.87
C GLY A 119 18.24 6.34 -13.44
N VAL A 120 18.34 5.02 -13.21
CA VAL A 120 19.37 4.16 -13.81
C VAL A 120 19.24 4.13 -15.33
N LEU A 121 18.02 3.98 -15.85
CA LEU A 121 17.75 3.98 -17.30
C LEU A 121 18.06 5.33 -17.94
N LEU A 122 17.73 6.45 -17.28
CA LEU A 122 18.09 7.80 -17.73
C LEU A 122 19.61 8.05 -17.69
N THR A 123 20.31 7.52 -16.69
CA THR A 123 21.77 7.68 -16.56
C THR A 123 22.51 6.83 -17.61
N GLY A 124 22.07 5.59 -17.81
CA GLY A 124 22.68 4.65 -18.74
C GLY A 124 22.47 5.02 -20.21
N PHE A 125 21.25 5.41 -20.58
CA PHE A 125 20.89 5.73 -21.98
C PHE A 125 20.84 7.24 -22.27
N GLY A 126 21.04 8.11 -21.28
CA GLY A 126 20.92 9.57 -21.39
C GLY A 126 19.48 10.07 -21.57
N ARG A 127 19.26 11.39 -21.52
CA ARG A 127 17.90 11.99 -21.49
C ARG A 127 17.02 11.58 -22.68
N ARG A 128 17.51 11.69 -23.91
CA ARG A 128 16.69 11.45 -25.13
C ARG A 128 16.26 9.99 -25.25
N ALA A 129 17.21 9.05 -25.17
CA ALA A 129 16.89 7.63 -25.30
C ALA A 129 16.30 7.06 -24.01
N GLY A 130 16.81 7.45 -22.84
CA GLY A 130 16.32 7.03 -21.52
C GLY A 130 14.85 7.35 -21.28
N ARG A 131 14.35 8.50 -21.75
CA ARG A 131 12.92 8.84 -21.67
C ARG A 131 12.01 7.83 -22.37
N ARG A 132 12.49 7.08 -23.36
CA ARG A 132 11.70 6.03 -24.03
C ARG A 132 11.41 4.84 -23.10
N PHE A 133 12.20 4.67 -22.04
CA PHE A 133 12.04 3.61 -21.06
C PHE A 133 11.09 3.97 -19.91
N TRP A 134 10.43 5.14 -19.94
CA TRP A 134 9.42 5.50 -18.94
C TRP A 134 8.35 4.41 -18.72
N PRO A 135 7.92 3.61 -19.73
CA PRO A 135 6.92 2.57 -19.49
C PRO A 135 7.42 1.46 -18.56
N VAL A 136 8.73 1.21 -18.50
CA VAL A 136 9.33 0.21 -17.59
C VAL A 136 9.14 0.68 -16.15
N ALA A 137 9.56 1.90 -15.84
CA ALA A 137 9.41 2.46 -14.49
C ALA A 137 7.92 2.64 -14.11
N ALA A 138 7.07 3.08 -15.04
CA ALA A 138 5.65 3.22 -14.79
C ALA A 138 4.94 1.87 -14.54
N HIS A 139 5.30 0.81 -15.27
CA HIS A 139 4.75 -0.52 -15.01
C HIS A 139 5.17 -1.04 -13.63
N LEU A 140 6.43 -0.83 -13.22
CA LEU A 140 6.90 -1.23 -11.89
C LEU A 140 6.10 -0.57 -10.75
N VAL A 141 5.45 0.58 -10.96
CA VAL A 141 4.57 1.16 -9.92
C VAL A 141 3.39 0.24 -9.60
N LEU A 142 2.90 -0.54 -10.58
CA LEU A 142 1.74 -1.44 -10.40
C LEU A 142 2.05 -2.69 -9.55
N MET A 143 3.33 -2.95 -9.23
CA MET A 143 3.73 -4.02 -8.32
C MET A 143 3.69 -3.58 -6.85
N LEU A 144 3.58 -2.27 -6.60
CA LEU A 144 3.63 -1.69 -5.27
C LEU A 144 2.28 -1.85 -4.57
N PRO A 145 2.25 -2.27 -3.29
CA PRO A 145 1.01 -2.26 -2.52
C PRO A 145 0.51 -0.83 -2.34
N LEU A 146 -0.80 -0.62 -2.39
CA LEU A 146 -1.38 0.69 -2.09
C LEU A 146 -1.14 1.05 -0.62
N PRO A 147 -0.92 2.33 -0.28
CA PRO A 147 -0.90 2.78 1.11
C PRO A 147 -2.21 2.40 1.80
N GLY A 148 -2.16 1.91 3.05
CA GLY A 148 -3.33 1.35 3.73
C GLY A 148 -4.59 2.23 3.67
N LEU A 149 -4.46 3.55 3.89
CA LEU A 149 -5.59 4.48 3.79
C LEU A 149 -6.25 4.45 2.40
N LEU A 150 -5.44 4.49 1.34
CA LEU A 150 -5.93 4.47 -0.03
C LEU A 150 -6.50 3.09 -0.39
N TYR A 151 -5.84 2.02 0.04
CA TYR A 151 -6.33 0.66 -0.12
C TYR A 151 -7.74 0.51 0.46
N TRP A 152 -7.96 0.92 1.72
CA TRP A 152 -9.27 0.85 2.36
C TRP A 152 -10.33 1.71 1.65
N GLN A 153 -9.99 2.95 1.29
CA GLN A 153 -10.92 3.84 0.58
C GLN A 153 -11.35 3.26 -0.78
N VAL A 154 -10.40 2.76 -1.56
CA VAL A 154 -10.68 2.15 -2.86
C VAL A 154 -11.45 0.84 -2.67
N SER A 155 -11.03 -0.01 -1.74
CA SER A 155 -11.68 -1.29 -1.43
C SER A 155 -13.15 -1.11 -1.07
N SER A 156 -13.44 -0.27 -0.07
CA SER A 156 -14.82 -0.01 0.36
C SER A 156 -15.66 0.69 -0.72
N GLY A 157 -15.07 1.61 -1.48
CA GLY A 157 -15.76 2.28 -2.59
C GLY A 157 -16.16 1.31 -3.71
N LEU A 158 -15.23 0.46 -4.15
CA LEU A 158 -15.48 -0.54 -5.18
C LEU A 158 -16.44 -1.63 -4.71
N GLN A 159 -16.36 -2.02 -3.43
CA GLN A 159 -17.28 -2.96 -2.81
C GLN A 159 -18.71 -2.42 -2.83
N LEU A 160 -18.93 -1.18 -2.39
CA LEU A 160 -20.26 -0.56 -2.42
C LEU A 160 -20.79 -0.44 -3.84
N LEU A 161 -19.95 -0.01 -4.80
CA LEU A 161 -20.34 0.08 -6.20
C LEU A 161 -20.73 -1.28 -6.78
N SER A 162 -19.91 -2.30 -6.55
CA SER A 162 -20.15 -3.66 -7.05
C SER A 162 -21.39 -4.28 -6.41
N SER A 163 -21.63 -4.05 -5.13
CA SER A 163 -22.82 -4.52 -4.41
C SER A 163 -24.10 -3.86 -4.93
N ASN A 164 -24.08 -2.56 -5.20
CA ASN A 164 -25.23 -1.86 -5.79
C ASN A 164 -25.60 -2.44 -7.17
N ILE A 165 -24.60 -2.64 -8.05
CA ILE A 165 -24.81 -3.25 -9.35
C ILE A 165 -25.26 -4.71 -9.20
N GLY A 166 -24.63 -5.46 -8.30
CA GLY A 166 -24.98 -6.84 -8.00
C GLY A 166 -26.43 -6.99 -7.55
N VAL A 167 -26.90 -6.15 -6.62
CA VAL A 167 -28.29 -6.14 -6.15
C VAL A 167 -29.27 -5.78 -7.25
N ALA A 168 -28.92 -4.83 -8.13
CA ALA A 168 -29.73 -4.52 -9.31
C ALA A 168 -29.89 -5.75 -10.23
N LEU A 169 -28.81 -6.52 -10.44
CA LEU A 169 -28.83 -7.76 -11.21
C LEU A 169 -29.62 -8.88 -10.52
N ILE A 170 -29.53 -9.01 -9.19
CA ILE A 170 -30.31 -9.99 -8.40
C ILE A 170 -31.82 -9.70 -8.53
N ARG A 171 -32.21 -8.42 -8.41
CA ARG A 171 -33.58 -7.98 -8.60
C ARG A 171 -34.06 -8.23 -10.03
N ALA A 172 -33.21 -7.96 -11.03
CA ALA A 172 -33.51 -8.27 -12.42
C ALA A 172 -33.69 -9.77 -12.68
N ALA A 173 -33.02 -10.63 -11.90
CA ALA A 173 -33.21 -12.09 -11.92
C ALA A 173 -34.43 -12.58 -11.10
N GLY A 174 -35.26 -11.67 -10.60
CA GLY A 174 -36.52 -11.98 -9.90
C GLY A 174 -36.37 -12.35 -8.43
N ALA A 175 -35.21 -12.14 -7.82
CA ALA A 175 -35.00 -12.41 -6.39
C ALA A 175 -35.10 -11.10 -5.56
N PRO A 176 -35.79 -11.12 -4.40
CA PRO A 176 -35.85 -9.97 -3.51
C PRO A 176 -34.48 -9.74 -2.89
N ALA A 177 -33.95 -8.51 -3.02
CA ALA A 177 -32.67 -8.12 -2.45
C ALA A 177 -32.69 -6.67 -1.99
N LEU A 178 -32.28 -6.40 -0.75
CA LEU A 178 -32.08 -5.06 -0.20
C LEU A 178 -30.63 -4.90 0.22
N LEU A 179 -30.00 -3.79 -0.18
CA LEU A 179 -28.65 -3.45 0.24
C LEU A 179 -28.73 -2.51 1.45
N ASP A 180 -28.14 -2.93 2.58
CA ASP A 180 -27.92 -2.07 3.75
C ASP A 180 -26.43 -2.11 4.09
N GLY A 181 -25.73 -1.02 3.79
CA GLY A 181 -24.26 -0.97 3.88
C GLY A 181 -23.60 -2.05 3.02
N ASN A 182 -22.87 -2.96 3.66
CA ASN A 182 -22.22 -4.12 3.02
C ASN A 182 -23.00 -5.44 3.16
N VAL A 183 -24.25 -5.38 3.63
CA VAL A 183 -25.12 -6.56 3.79
C VAL A 183 -26.17 -6.57 2.70
N ILE A 184 -26.24 -7.69 1.98
CA ILE A 184 -27.32 -7.97 1.04
C ILE A 184 -28.35 -8.84 1.76
N ASP A 185 -29.51 -8.27 2.05
CA ASP A 185 -30.65 -8.95 2.66
C ASP A 185 -31.52 -9.57 1.56
N LEU A 186 -31.59 -10.90 1.55
CA LEU A 186 -32.40 -11.73 0.64
C LEU A 186 -33.66 -12.27 1.34
N GLY A 187 -34.08 -11.64 2.44
CA GLY A 187 -35.20 -12.08 3.29
C GLY A 187 -34.74 -13.12 4.31
N VAL A 188 -34.88 -14.41 3.97
CA VAL A 188 -34.50 -15.52 4.88
C VAL A 188 -32.99 -15.70 5.01
N HIS A 189 -32.22 -15.14 4.08
CA HIS A 189 -30.77 -15.22 4.05
C HIS A 189 -30.16 -13.82 4.01
N LYS A 190 -29.03 -13.65 4.70
CA LYS A 190 -28.23 -12.43 4.68
C LYS A 190 -26.84 -12.75 4.21
N LEU A 191 -26.37 -12.04 3.20
CA LEU A 191 -25.03 -12.18 2.67
C LEU A 191 -24.20 -10.97 3.09
N PHE A 192 -23.10 -11.24 3.79
CA PHE A 192 -22.11 -10.23 4.07
C PHE A 192 -21.17 -10.14 2.86
N VAL A 193 -21.11 -8.97 2.23
CA VAL A 193 -20.12 -8.71 1.20
C VAL A 193 -18.81 -8.47 1.93
N ALA A 194 -17.95 -9.49 1.98
CA ALA A 194 -16.64 -9.40 2.58
C ALA A 194 -15.67 -8.56 1.73
N GLU A 195 -14.52 -8.19 2.29
CA GLU A 195 -13.46 -7.46 1.58
C GLU A 195 -12.97 -8.19 0.32
N ALA A 196 -13.03 -9.52 0.31
CA ALA A 196 -12.76 -10.37 -0.85
C ALA A 196 -13.66 -10.05 -2.06
N CYS A 197 -14.79 -9.37 -1.86
CA CYS A 197 -15.71 -8.92 -2.89
C CYS A 197 -15.49 -7.44 -3.28
N SER A 198 -14.35 -6.84 -2.94
CA SER A 198 -13.98 -5.48 -3.41
C SER A 198 -13.57 -5.44 -4.88
N GLY A 199 -13.23 -6.59 -5.48
CA GLY A 199 -12.72 -6.69 -6.84
C GLY A 199 -11.24 -6.27 -7.00
N LEU A 200 -10.57 -5.84 -5.94
CA LEU A 200 -9.16 -5.42 -5.98
C LEU A 200 -8.22 -6.52 -6.47
N ARG A 201 -8.49 -7.76 -6.06
CA ARG A 201 -7.77 -8.98 -6.49
C ARG A 201 -7.69 -9.13 -8.01
N TYR A 202 -8.66 -8.61 -8.76
CA TYR A 202 -8.68 -8.68 -10.22
C TYR A 202 -8.34 -7.34 -10.87
N LEU A 203 -8.64 -6.22 -10.19
CA LEU A 203 -8.36 -4.88 -10.66
C LEU A 203 -6.86 -4.62 -10.86
N PHE A 204 -6.01 -4.93 -9.88
CA PHE A 204 -4.58 -4.63 -10.01
C PHE A 204 -3.90 -5.43 -11.12
N PRO A 205 -4.13 -6.77 -11.23
CA PRO A 205 -3.63 -7.52 -12.36
C PRO A 205 -4.16 -7.00 -13.70
N ILE A 206 -5.47 -6.74 -13.84
CA ILE A 206 -6.03 -6.29 -15.13
C ILE A 206 -5.52 -4.90 -15.54
N MET A 207 -5.25 -4.00 -14.58
CA MET A 207 -4.58 -2.73 -14.85
C MET A 207 -3.16 -2.92 -15.42
N SER A 208 -2.38 -3.86 -14.86
CA SER A 208 -1.06 -4.23 -15.39
C SER A 208 -1.14 -4.83 -16.79
N PHE A 209 -2.07 -5.77 -17.02
CA PHE A 209 -2.28 -6.36 -18.34
C PHE A 209 -2.72 -5.32 -19.36
N ALA A 210 -3.63 -4.42 -18.99
CA ALA A 210 -4.02 -3.30 -19.83
C ALA A 210 -2.78 -2.46 -20.17
N PHE A 211 -1.95 -2.09 -19.19
CA PHE A 211 -0.74 -1.30 -19.40
C PHE A 211 0.18 -1.94 -20.44
N VAL A 212 0.43 -3.24 -20.29
CA VAL A 212 1.22 -4.02 -21.23
C VAL A 212 0.60 -4.02 -22.62
N LEU A 213 -0.71 -4.28 -22.73
CA LEU A 213 -1.41 -4.24 -24.03
C LEU A 213 -1.29 -2.86 -24.68
N ALA A 214 -1.47 -1.77 -23.95
CA ALA A 214 -1.33 -0.41 -24.47
C ALA A 214 0.10 -0.10 -24.97
N VAL A 215 1.13 -0.61 -24.28
CA VAL A 215 2.54 -0.48 -24.69
C VAL A 215 2.84 -1.31 -25.94
N LEU A 216 2.24 -2.49 -26.07
CA LEU A 216 2.45 -3.38 -27.20
C LEU A 216 1.61 -2.98 -28.43
N TYR A 217 0.48 -2.31 -28.23
CA TYR A 217 -0.46 -1.93 -29.28
C TYR A 217 0.10 -0.85 -30.23
N ARG A 218 0.01 -1.10 -31.54
CA ARG A 218 0.51 -0.23 -32.64
C ARG A 218 -0.52 0.78 -33.16
N GLY A 219 -1.63 1.02 -32.47
CA GLY A 219 -2.66 1.98 -32.89
C GLY A 219 -2.61 3.34 -32.17
N PRO A 220 -3.64 4.17 -32.38
CA PRO A 220 -3.75 5.53 -31.83
C PRO A 220 -3.63 5.59 -30.30
N SER A 221 -3.14 6.72 -29.77
CA SER A 221 -3.07 6.96 -28.32
C SER A 221 -4.44 6.92 -27.64
N ALA A 222 -5.51 7.30 -28.34
CA ALA A 222 -6.88 7.21 -27.84
C ALA A 222 -7.28 5.76 -27.51
N HIS A 223 -6.92 4.79 -28.37
CA HIS A 223 -7.19 3.37 -28.10
C HIS A 223 -6.40 2.90 -26.88
N LYS A 224 -5.15 3.35 -26.73
CA LYS A 224 -4.32 3.02 -25.56
C LYS A 224 -4.94 3.56 -24.27
N ALA A 225 -5.42 4.80 -24.29
CA ALA A 225 -6.13 5.40 -23.16
C ALA A 225 -7.43 4.64 -22.84
N LEU A 226 -8.20 4.26 -23.86
CA LEU A 226 -9.43 3.48 -23.68
C LEU A 226 -9.14 2.11 -23.06
N LEU A 227 -8.07 1.42 -23.49
CA LEU A 227 -7.64 0.16 -22.87
C LEU A 227 -7.27 0.35 -21.39
N MET A 228 -6.61 1.45 -21.02
CA MET A 228 -6.30 1.77 -19.62
C MET A 228 -7.57 1.99 -18.81
N LEU A 229 -8.46 2.83 -19.35
CA LEU A 229 -9.70 3.21 -18.68
C LEU A 229 -10.68 2.05 -18.56
N ALA A 230 -10.65 1.08 -19.48
CA ALA A 230 -11.51 -0.10 -19.45
C ALA A 230 -11.17 -1.09 -18.33
N ALA A 231 -9.94 -1.07 -17.80
CA ALA A 231 -9.50 -2.00 -16.76
C ALA A 231 -10.39 -1.96 -15.51
N ALA A 232 -10.69 -0.75 -15.00
CA ALA A 232 -11.50 -0.58 -13.80
C ALA A 232 -12.98 -0.96 -13.99
N PRO A 233 -13.70 -0.48 -15.03
CA PRO A 233 -15.06 -0.91 -15.32
C PRO A 233 -15.18 -2.42 -15.55
N LEU A 234 -14.23 -3.05 -16.24
CA LEU A 234 -14.25 -4.50 -16.45
C LEU A 234 -14.10 -5.27 -15.12
N ALA A 235 -13.21 -4.83 -14.24
CA ALA A 235 -13.05 -5.44 -12.91
C ALA A 235 -14.31 -5.28 -12.05
N VAL A 236 -14.90 -4.07 -12.03
CA VAL A 236 -16.16 -3.80 -11.31
C VAL A 236 -17.30 -4.64 -11.86
N ALA A 237 -17.45 -4.72 -13.19
CA ALA A 237 -18.50 -5.51 -13.82
C ALA A 237 -18.36 -7.01 -13.53
N ALA A 238 -17.14 -7.56 -13.61
CA ALA A 238 -16.89 -8.96 -13.29
C ALA A 238 -17.19 -9.26 -11.81
N ASN A 239 -16.81 -8.35 -10.91
CA ASN A 239 -17.09 -8.50 -9.49
C ASN A 239 -18.58 -8.34 -9.15
N ALA A 240 -19.28 -7.39 -9.77
CA ALA A 240 -20.72 -7.24 -9.63
C ALA A 240 -21.49 -8.48 -10.12
N LEU A 241 -21.05 -9.08 -11.24
CA LEU A 241 -21.60 -10.33 -11.75
C LEU A 241 -21.39 -11.48 -10.76
N ARG A 242 -20.22 -11.56 -10.12
CA ARG A 242 -19.97 -12.53 -9.04
C ARG A 242 -20.96 -12.34 -7.89
N VAL A 243 -21.06 -11.12 -7.36
CA VAL A 243 -21.98 -10.79 -6.26
C VAL A 243 -23.42 -11.17 -6.63
N ALA A 244 -23.83 -10.88 -7.87
CA ALA A 244 -25.16 -11.22 -8.35
C ALA A 244 -25.39 -12.74 -8.43
N LEU A 245 -24.43 -13.48 -8.99
CA LEU A 245 -24.52 -14.92 -9.13
C LEU A 245 -24.60 -15.62 -7.76
N VAL A 246 -23.76 -15.21 -6.81
CA VAL A 246 -23.78 -15.72 -5.42
C VAL A 246 -25.11 -15.39 -4.74
N GLY A 247 -25.60 -14.16 -4.91
CA GLY A 247 -26.89 -13.72 -4.37
C GLY A 247 -28.08 -14.52 -4.92
N VAL A 248 -28.15 -14.71 -6.24
CA VAL A 248 -29.22 -15.49 -6.89
C VAL A 248 -29.16 -16.96 -6.48
N LEU A 249 -27.97 -17.56 -6.42
CA LEU A 249 -27.81 -18.95 -5.98
C LEU A 249 -28.24 -19.13 -4.54
N THR A 250 -27.82 -18.22 -3.65
CA THR A 250 -28.21 -18.24 -2.24
C THR A 250 -29.73 -18.08 -2.09
N SER A 251 -30.34 -17.16 -2.83
CA SER A 251 -31.79 -16.91 -2.76
C SER A 251 -32.62 -18.11 -3.21
N ARG A 252 -32.14 -18.90 -4.18
CA ARG A 252 -32.92 -20.00 -4.79
C ARG A 252 -32.60 -21.38 -4.20
N HIS A 253 -31.34 -21.61 -3.82
CA HIS A 253 -30.84 -22.94 -3.44
C HIS A 253 -30.21 -22.95 -2.03
N GLY A 254 -30.26 -21.82 -1.31
CA GLY A 254 -29.68 -21.68 0.02
C GLY A 254 -28.16 -21.44 0.01
N ALA A 255 -27.61 -21.08 1.18
CA ALA A 255 -26.21 -20.68 1.33
C ALA A 255 -25.19 -21.79 1.01
N ALA A 256 -25.56 -23.07 1.23
CA ALA A 256 -24.66 -24.20 0.97
C ALA A 256 -24.32 -24.36 -0.53
N ALA A 257 -25.28 -24.07 -1.43
CA ALA A 257 -25.06 -24.12 -2.87
C ALA A 257 -24.13 -23.01 -3.38
N ALA A 258 -24.06 -21.88 -2.66
CA ALA A 258 -23.23 -20.74 -3.04
C ALA A 258 -21.74 -20.95 -2.73
N GLN A 259 -21.40 -21.68 -1.65
CA GLN A 259 -20.02 -21.88 -1.20
C GLN A 259 -19.13 -22.57 -2.27
N GLY A 260 -19.65 -23.57 -2.98
CA GLY A 260 -18.90 -24.27 -4.03
C GLY A 260 -18.62 -23.39 -5.26
N VAL A 261 -19.55 -22.49 -5.60
CA VAL A 261 -19.41 -21.56 -6.72
C VAL A 261 -18.52 -20.37 -6.35
N ASP A 262 -18.58 -19.92 -5.09
CA ASP A 262 -17.71 -18.88 -4.57
C ASP A 262 -16.24 -19.26 -4.71
N HIS A 263 -15.84 -20.48 -4.33
CA HIS A 263 -14.45 -20.90 -4.46
C HIS A 263 -13.95 -20.98 -5.91
N LEU A 264 -14.81 -21.37 -6.86
CA LEU A 264 -14.46 -21.41 -8.29
C LEU A 264 -14.28 -19.99 -8.85
N LEU A 265 -15.17 -19.07 -8.47
CA LEU A 265 -15.15 -17.68 -8.94
C LEU A 265 -14.10 -16.83 -8.24
N GLU A 266 -13.77 -17.14 -6.98
CA GLU A 266 -12.65 -16.55 -6.25
C GLU A 266 -11.30 -16.86 -6.90
N GLY A 267 -11.20 -17.96 -7.65
CA GLY A 267 -9.99 -18.37 -8.35
C GLY A 267 -9.64 -17.55 -9.61
N TRP A 268 -9.00 -18.23 -10.57
CA TRP A 268 -8.50 -17.64 -11.81
C TRP A 268 -9.60 -17.36 -12.86
N ALA A 269 -10.83 -17.82 -12.65
CA ALA A 269 -11.90 -17.77 -13.64
C ALA A 269 -12.34 -16.33 -13.95
N LEU A 270 -12.68 -15.52 -12.93
CA LEU A 270 -13.06 -14.12 -13.12
C LEU A 270 -11.90 -13.30 -13.70
N PHE A 271 -10.68 -13.57 -13.25
CA PHE A 271 -9.49 -12.94 -13.83
C PHE A 271 -9.36 -13.26 -15.32
N ALA A 272 -9.44 -14.54 -15.71
CA ALA A 272 -9.37 -14.96 -17.12
C ALA A 272 -10.49 -14.33 -17.96
N LEU A 273 -11.70 -14.20 -17.41
CA LEU A 273 -12.81 -13.51 -18.06
C LEU A 273 -12.51 -12.03 -18.30
N THR A 274 -11.97 -11.31 -17.30
CA THR A 274 -11.59 -9.90 -17.49
C THR A 274 -10.47 -9.72 -18.51
N VAL A 275 -9.47 -10.61 -18.52
CA VAL A 275 -8.41 -10.61 -19.54
C VAL A 275 -8.97 -10.89 -20.93
N ALA A 276 -9.88 -11.87 -21.07
CA ALA A 276 -10.54 -12.18 -22.32
C ALA A 276 -11.36 -10.99 -22.84
N ALA A 277 -12.11 -10.31 -21.96
CA ALA A 277 -12.86 -9.10 -22.31
C ALA A 277 -11.94 -7.97 -22.76
N LEU A 278 -10.81 -7.77 -22.08
CA LEU A 278 -9.80 -6.77 -22.45
C LEU A 278 -9.12 -7.09 -23.80
N LEU A 279 -8.82 -8.36 -24.07
CA LEU A 279 -8.30 -8.81 -25.37
C LEU A 279 -9.34 -8.65 -26.48
N ALA A 280 -10.62 -8.93 -26.20
CA ALA A 280 -11.72 -8.72 -27.14
C ALA A 280 -11.87 -7.22 -27.47
N LEU A 281 -11.82 -6.34 -26.47
CA LEU A 281 -11.79 -4.89 -26.67
C LEU A 281 -10.58 -4.47 -27.51
N THR A 282 -9.39 -5.02 -27.22
CA THR A 282 -8.18 -4.74 -28.00
C THR A 282 -8.34 -5.18 -29.46
N ALA A 283 -8.94 -6.35 -29.70
CA ALA A 283 -9.20 -6.85 -31.04
C ALA A 283 -10.23 -6.00 -31.79
N LEU A 284 -11.28 -5.52 -31.10
CA LEU A 284 -12.26 -4.59 -31.65
C LEU A 284 -11.59 -3.28 -32.05
N LEU A 285 -10.81 -2.66 -31.15
CA LEU A 285 -10.08 -1.43 -31.44
C LEU A 285 -9.03 -1.62 -32.54
N ALA A 286 -8.37 -2.78 -32.61
CA ALA A 286 -7.48 -3.14 -33.71
C ALA A 286 -8.22 -3.14 -35.05
N ARG A 287 -9.40 -3.76 -35.12
CA ARG A 287 -10.23 -3.80 -36.33
C ARG A 287 -10.72 -2.41 -36.73
N LEU A 288 -11.21 -1.62 -35.78
CA LEU A 288 -11.63 -0.23 -36.00
C LEU A 288 -10.46 0.66 -36.46
N GLY A 289 -9.24 0.36 -36.00
CA GLY A 289 -8.00 1.00 -36.45
C GLY A 289 -7.42 0.45 -37.76
N GLY A 290 -8.15 -0.40 -38.49
CA GLY A 290 -7.74 -0.93 -39.80
C GLY A 290 -6.77 -2.12 -39.76
N ALA A 291 -6.49 -2.71 -38.59
CA ALA A 291 -5.63 -3.88 -38.50
C ALA A 291 -6.39 -5.17 -38.86
N ARG A 292 -5.76 -6.04 -39.66
CA ARG A 292 -6.34 -7.33 -40.09
C ARG A 292 -6.48 -8.37 -38.96
N SER A 293 -5.63 -8.29 -37.93
CA SER A 293 -5.65 -9.21 -36.80
C SER A 293 -5.06 -8.59 -35.54
N LEU A 294 -5.38 -9.14 -34.37
CA LEU A 294 -4.81 -8.72 -33.09
C LEU A 294 -3.27 -8.87 -33.10
N ARG A 295 -2.75 -9.97 -33.67
CA ARG A 295 -1.30 -10.19 -33.77
C ARG A 295 -0.61 -9.14 -34.65
N ALA A 296 -1.25 -8.69 -35.72
CA ALA A 296 -0.70 -7.62 -36.57
C ALA A 296 -0.69 -6.24 -35.86
N ALA A 297 -1.69 -6.00 -35.00
CA ALA A 297 -1.78 -4.79 -34.20
C ALA A 297 -0.83 -4.78 -32.98
N MET A 298 -0.28 -5.93 -32.58
CA MET A 298 0.54 -6.10 -31.39
C MET A 298 2.02 -6.29 -31.72
N ASP A 299 2.88 -5.52 -31.06
CA ASP A 299 4.32 -5.55 -31.29
C ASP A 299 5.06 -6.38 -30.22
N VAL A 300 5.01 -7.70 -30.38
CA VAL A 300 5.61 -8.69 -29.45
C VAL A 300 7.00 -9.17 -29.92
N ASP A 301 7.50 -8.65 -31.04
CA ASP A 301 8.78 -9.06 -31.59
C ASP A 301 9.96 -8.61 -30.72
N LEU A 302 10.81 -9.56 -30.31
CA LEU A 302 12.01 -9.36 -29.50
C LEU A 302 13.29 -9.76 -30.25
N THR A 303 13.18 -10.07 -31.55
CA THR A 303 14.32 -10.46 -32.38
C THR A 303 15.42 -9.40 -32.31
N GLY A 304 16.65 -9.85 -32.07
CA GLY A 304 17.83 -8.98 -31.92
C GLY A 304 18.02 -8.33 -30.54
N ALA A 305 17.06 -8.43 -29.61
CA ALA A 305 17.20 -7.83 -28.27
C ALA A 305 18.41 -8.39 -27.49
N GLY A 306 18.68 -9.70 -27.59
CA GLY A 306 19.83 -10.32 -26.94
C GLY A 306 21.19 -9.82 -27.45
N ALA A 307 21.31 -9.56 -28.76
CA ALA A 307 22.51 -8.97 -29.33
C ALA A 307 22.73 -7.54 -28.81
N ARG A 308 21.66 -6.75 -28.71
CA ARG A 308 21.69 -5.39 -28.14
C ARG A 308 22.04 -5.40 -26.65
N LEU A 309 21.51 -6.36 -25.89
CA LEU A 309 21.83 -6.51 -24.47
C LEU A 309 23.33 -6.82 -24.27
N ARG A 310 23.88 -7.75 -25.06
CA ARG A 310 25.33 -8.05 -25.05
C ARG A 310 26.18 -6.83 -25.41
N GLN A 311 25.75 -6.06 -26.41
CA GLN A 311 26.44 -4.82 -26.81
C GLN A 311 26.46 -3.79 -25.68
N VAL A 312 25.35 -3.61 -24.96
CA VAL A 312 25.29 -2.71 -23.80
C VAL A 312 26.15 -3.22 -22.64
N ALA A 313 26.12 -4.54 -22.36
CA ALA A 313 26.93 -5.14 -21.30
C ALA A 313 28.44 -5.03 -21.56
N ALA A 314 28.85 -5.13 -22.83
CA ALA A 314 30.23 -4.99 -23.27
C ALA A 314 30.70 -3.53 -23.42
N ALA A 315 29.80 -2.56 -23.35
CA ALA A 315 30.15 -1.15 -23.45
C ALA A 315 31.04 -0.71 -22.28
N ARG A 316 31.86 0.33 -22.47
CA ARG A 316 32.66 0.89 -21.39
C ARG A 316 31.77 1.63 -20.39
N ALA A 317 31.97 1.43 -19.09
CA ALA A 317 31.21 2.14 -18.08
C ALA A 317 31.42 3.66 -18.21
N SER A 318 30.33 4.41 -18.29
CA SER A 318 30.39 5.87 -18.35
C SER A 318 30.62 6.47 -16.96
N GLY A 319 31.30 7.62 -16.87
CA GLY A 319 31.48 8.36 -15.62
C GLY A 319 30.19 8.54 -14.80
N PRO A 320 29.06 8.93 -15.43
CA PRO A 320 27.77 8.99 -14.73
C PRO A 320 27.26 7.64 -14.20
N MET A 321 27.54 6.52 -14.87
CA MET A 321 27.19 5.19 -14.34
C MET A 321 28.00 4.86 -13.08
N LEU A 322 29.29 5.22 -13.07
CA LEU A 322 30.13 5.09 -11.88
C LEU A 322 29.68 6.01 -10.76
N ALA A 323 29.22 7.23 -11.07
CA ALA A 323 28.61 8.13 -10.08
C ALA A 323 27.30 7.56 -9.51
N ALA A 324 26.45 6.95 -10.35
CA ALA A 324 25.24 6.26 -9.89
C ALA A 324 25.56 5.09 -8.94
N LEU A 325 26.60 4.31 -9.26
CA LEU A 325 27.14 3.27 -8.40
C LEU A 325 27.63 3.86 -7.08
N ALA A 326 28.49 4.88 -7.12
CA ALA A 326 29.03 5.52 -5.92
C ALA A 326 27.94 6.10 -5.02
N LEU A 327 26.91 6.75 -5.59
CA LEU A 327 25.76 7.27 -4.86
C LEU A 327 24.96 6.16 -4.16
N THR A 328 24.61 5.10 -4.91
CA THR A 328 23.80 4.00 -4.37
C THR A 328 24.57 3.17 -3.36
N ALA A 329 25.84 2.85 -3.65
CA ALA A 329 26.74 2.14 -2.75
C ALA A 329 27.05 2.96 -1.50
N GLY A 330 27.29 4.26 -1.65
CA GLY A 330 27.51 5.18 -0.53
C GLY A 330 26.29 5.30 0.38
N ALA A 331 25.08 5.36 -0.18
CA ALA A 331 23.85 5.32 0.61
C ALA A 331 23.66 3.98 1.35
N ALA A 332 23.90 2.85 0.68
CA ALA A 332 23.82 1.53 1.28
C ALA A 332 24.85 1.33 2.40
N ALA A 333 26.12 1.68 2.15
CA ALA A 333 27.21 1.59 3.11
C ALA A 333 27.02 2.58 4.26
N GLY A 334 26.61 3.80 3.97
CA GLY A 334 26.30 4.81 4.98
C GLY A 334 25.20 4.36 5.93
N TRP A 335 24.17 3.65 5.44
CA TRP A 335 23.17 3.02 6.30
C TRP A 335 23.75 1.85 7.11
N ALA A 336 24.51 0.95 6.47
CA ALA A 336 25.03 -0.25 7.13
C ALA A 336 26.11 0.05 8.19
N LEU A 337 26.88 1.12 7.99
CA LEU A 337 27.93 1.57 8.91
C LEU A 337 27.42 2.62 9.90
N ALA A 338 26.18 3.11 9.75
CA ALA A 338 25.60 4.00 10.73
C ALA A 338 25.47 3.24 12.06
N PRO A 339 25.96 3.79 13.18
CA PRO A 339 25.80 3.15 14.47
C PRO A 339 24.31 2.99 14.77
N GLU A 340 23.91 1.80 15.26
CA GLU A 340 22.58 1.63 15.82
C GLU A 340 22.39 2.69 16.89
N ARG A 341 21.39 3.54 16.72
CA ARG A 341 20.99 4.49 17.75
C ARG A 341 20.02 3.72 18.65
N PRO A 342 20.43 3.23 19.82
CA PRO A 342 19.47 2.66 20.76
C PRO A 342 18.41 3.72 21.03
N SER A 343 17.15 3.40 20.75
CA SER A 343 16.03 4.25 21.14
C SER A 343 16.06 4.35 22.67
N ARG A 344 16.33 5.54 23.18
CA ARG A 344 16.28 5.77 24.63
C ARG A 344 14.82 5.88 25.04
N SER A 345 14.20 4.75 25.37
CA SER A 345 12.88 4.78 25.98
C SER A 345 12.98 5.39 27.38
N PRO A 346 12.15 6.38 27.72
CA PRO A 346 12.11 6.90 29.08
C PRO A 346 11.66 5.82 30.07
N ASP A 347 12.07 5.96 31.33
CA ASP A 347 11.60 5.11 32.42
C ASP A 347 10.14 5.46 32.75
N LEU A 348 9.20 4.87 32.00
CA LEU A 348 7.77 5.04 32.21
C LEU A 348 7.25 4.01 33.20
N ALA A 349 6.27 4.41 33.99
CA ALA A 349 5.59 3.47 34.87
C ALA A 349 4.99 2.29 34.05
N PRO A 350 5.07 1.04 34.55
CA PRO A 350 4.46 -0.12 33.89
C PRO A 350 2.96 0.08 33.73
N LEU A 351 2.39 -0.26 32.56
CA LEU A 351 0.95 -0.13 32.33
C LEU A 351 0.11 -1.00 33.28
N ALA A 352 0.69 -2.08 33.83
CA ALA A 352 0.06 -2.90 34.86
C ALA A 352 -0.26 -2.10 36.14
N ALA A 353 0.58 -1.10 36.48
CA ALA A 353 0.41 -0.23 37.63
C ALA A 353 -0.57 0.93 37.39
N PHE A 354 -1.22 0.98 36.22
CA PHE A 354 -2.24 1.99 35.95
C PHE A 354 -3.37 1.87 37.00
N PRO A 355 -3.92 2.97 37.54
CA PRO A 355 -4.85 2.87 38.68
C PRO A 355 -6.18 2.19 38.36
N GLU A 356 -6.69 1.42 39.31
CA GLU A 356 -8.04 0.83 39.23
C GLU A 356 -9.15 1.85 39.54
N ARG A 357 -8.80 2.99 40.13
CA ARG A 357 -9.71 4.08 40.46
C ARG A 357 -9.24 5.39 39.85
N LEU A 358 -10.11 6.03 39.08
CA LEU A 358 -9.89 7.34 38.45
C LEU A 358 -10.99 8.30 38.92
N GLY A 359 -10.76 9.00 40.03
CA GLY A 359 -11.79 9.82 40.68
C GLY A 359 -13.02 8.99 41.08
N ALA A 360 -14.15 9.24 40.42
CA ALA A 360 -15.43 8.54 40.62
C ALA A 360 -15.56 7.23 39.81
N TRP A 361 -14.62 6.96 38.90
CA TRP A 361 -14.62 5.77 38.05
C TRP A 361 -13.85 4.64 38.73
N ARG A 362 -14.40 3.42 38.67
CA ARG A 362 -13.77 2.20 39.18
C ARG A 362 -13.65 1.17 38.07
N LEU A 363 -12.60 0.37 38.12
CA LEU A 363 -12.40 -0.77 37.25
C LEU A 363 -13.57 -1.74 37.41
N ALA A 364 -14.32 -1.95 36.32
CA ALA A 364 -15.39 -2.94 36.25
C ALA A 364 -14.87 -4.29 35.73
N PHE A 365 -14.01 -4.25 34.72
CA PHE A 365 -13.42 -5.45 34.12
C PHE A 365 -12.07 -5.13 33.48
N ALA A 366 -11.09 -6.02 33.64
CA ALA A 366 -9.83 -5.99 32.88
C ALA A 366 -9.90 -7.05 31.78
N ARG A 367 -9.78 -6.63 30.51
CA ARG A 367 -9.75 -7.57 29.40
C ARG A 367 -8.35 -8.17 29.28
N PRO A 368 -8.21 -9.50 29.19
CA PRO A 368 -6.91 -10.11 28.91
C PRO A 368 -6.38 -9.62 27.57
N ALA A 369 -5.18 -9.04 27.57
CA ALA A 369 -4.44 -8.77 26.34
C ALA A 369 -3.78 -10.09 25.89
N GLY A 370 -4.53 -10.92 25.16
CA GLY A 370 -4.02 -12.19 24.63
C GLY A 370 -2.75 -11.98 23.81
N GLN A 371 -1.83 -12.96 23.84
CA GLN A 371 -0.54 -12.87 23.15
C GLN A 371 -0.72 -12.58 21.66
N ASP A 372 -1.73 -13.17 21.01
CA ASP A 372 -2.03 -12.95 19.60
C ASP A 372 -2.35 -11.48 19.29
N LEU A 373 -3.13 -10.80 20.15
CA LEU A 373 -3.49 -9.40 19.95
C LEU A 373 -2.30 -8.47 20.22
N ARG A 374 -1.48 -8.76 21.24
CA ARG A 374 -0.25 -8.00 21.51
C ARG A 374 0.73 -8.14 20.35
N ALA A 375 0.92 -9.35 19.84
CA ALA A 375 1.77 -9.63 18.68
C ALA A 375 1.24 -8.96 17.41
N ALA A 376 -0.08 -9.03 17.16
CA ALA A 376 -0.71 -8.38 16.00
C ALA A 376 -0.58 -6.86 16.02
N LEU A 377 -0.56 -6.23 17.19
CA LEU A 377 -0.36 -4.79 17.36
C LEU A 377 1.11 -4.38 17.51
N GLY A 378 2.03 -5.35 17.57
CA GLY A 378 3.44 -5.14 17.88
C GLY A 378 3.67 -4.42 19.21
N ALA A 379 2.81 -4.64 20.20
CA ALA A 379 2.76 -3.85 21.42
C ALA A 379 3.69 -4.43 22.51
N ASP A 380 4.66 -3.63 22.95
CA ASP A 380 5.55 -3.97 24.06
C ASP A 380 4.74 -4.06 25.36
N GLU A 381 3.87 -3.08 25.60
CA GLU A 381 2.89 -3.10 26.68
C GLU A 381 1.50 -2.73 26.21
N MET A 382 0.49 -3.38 26.80
CA MET A 382 -0.90 -3.15 26.46
C MET A 382 -1.77 -3.19 27.71
N LEU A 383 -2.62 -2.18 27.86
CA LEU A 383 -3.63 -2.09 28.90
C LEU A 383 -5.01 -2.10 28.26
N TRP A 384 -5.89 -3.02 28.65
CA TRP A 384 -7.28 -3.02 28.20
C TRP A 384 -8.23 -3.18 29.38
N ARG A 385 -8.92 -2.10 29.73
CA ARG A 385 -9.75 -2.02 30.94
C ARG A 385 -11.07 -1.33 30.67
N VAL A 386 -12.10 -1.73 31.39
CA VAL A 386 -13.43 -1.12 31.35
C VAL A 386 -13.68 -0.46 32.69
N TYR A 387 -13.95 0.84 32.68
CA TYR A 387 -14.27 1.62 33.86
C TYR A 387 -15.75 1.99 33.89
N ALA A 388 -16.37 1.94 35.07
CA ALA A 388 -17.75 2.34 35.27
C ALA A 388 -17.86 3.35 36.43
N PRO A 389 -18.84 4.27 36.39
CA PRO A 389 -19.11 5.17 37.50
C PRO A 389 -20.01 4.47 38.53
N GLY A 390 -19.60 4.42 39.81
CA GLY A 390 -20.44 3.89 40.90
C GLY A 390 -20.90 2.43 40.70
N ALA A 391 -22.10 2.08 41.17
CA ALA A 391 -22.67 0.71 41.15
C ALA A 391 -23.02 0.20 39.72
N GLY A 392 -22.01 0.01 38.88
CA GLY A 392 -21.99 -1.03 37.84
C GLY A 392 -22.90 -0.85 36.63
N ARG A 393 -23.43 0.34 36.34
CA ARG A 393 -24.26 0.57 35.13
C ARG A 393 -23.44 0.40 33.85
N ALA A 394 -23.61 -0.76 33.18
CA ALA A 394 -22.86 -1.14 31.98
C ALA A 394 -23.05 -0.18 30.79
N ASP A 395 -24.21 0.49 30.70
CA ASP A 395 -24.55 1.52 29.71
C ASP A 395 -23.74 2.82 29.88
N GLN A 396 -23.05 2.98 31.01
CA GLN A 396 -22.18 4.12 31.30
C GLN A 396 -20.70 3.74 31.38
N ALA A 397 -20.34 2.54 30.95
CA ALA A 397 -18.96 2.10 30.97
C ALA A 397 -18.12 2.78 29.87
N VAL A 398 -16.83 2.97 30.14
CA VAL A 398 -15.82 3.43 29.19
C VAL A 398 -14.72 2.38 29.10
N ASP A 399 -14.51 1.86 27.90
CA ASP A 399 -13.46 0.92 27.54
C ASP A 399 -12.20 1.72 27.16
N LEU A 400 -11.15 1.59 27.96
CA LEU A 400 -9.83 2.17 27.78
C LEU A 400 -8.88 1.11 27.22
N LEU A 401 -8.27 1.43 26.10
CA LEU A 401 -7.14 0.71 25.53
C LEU A 401 -5.93 1.65 25.43
N ILE A 402 -4.81 1.25 26.02
CA ILE A 402 -3.50 1.87 25.82
C ILE A 402 -2.58 0.83 25.19
N VAL A 403 -1.98 1.17 24.06
CA VAL A 403 -1.00 0.33 23.35
C VAL A 403 0.30 1.10 23.31
N ARG A 404 1.33 0.61 23.98
CA ARG A 404 2.64 1.27 24.11
C ARG A 404 3.70 0.52 23.31
N HIS A 405 4.58 1.29 22.70
CA HIS A 405 5.71 0.86 21.90
C HIS A 405 6.97 1.55 22.40
N GLU A 406 8.03 0.77 22.65
CA GLU A 406 9.38 1.28 22.90
C GLU A 406 10.04 1.73 21.59
N ASP A 407 9.69 1.09 20.47
CA ASP A 407 10.14 1.48 19.14
C ASP A 407 9.03 1.34 18.08
N GLN A 408 8.35 2.46 17.78
CA GLN A 408 7.31 2.54 16.75
C GLN A 408 7.86 2.45 15.31
N SER A 409 9.19 2.41 15.12
CA SER A 409 9.77 2.19 13.79
C SER A 409 9.79 0.71 13.39
N ARG A 410 9.74 -0.21 14.36
CA ARG A 410 9.77 -1.67 14.12
C ARG A 410 8.38 -2.31 14.12
N GLY A 411 7.37 -1.65 14.70
CA GLY A 411 5.97 -2.07 14.73
C GLY A 411 5.02 -1.01 14.17
N GLY A 412 4.03 -1.42 13.38
CA GLY A 412 3.12 -0.49 12.71
C GLY A 412 2.20 0.27 13.67
N LEU A 413 1.98 1.56 13.41
CA LEU A 413 0.96 2.35 14.11
C LEU A 413 -0.45 1.87 13.68
N HIS A 414 -1.07 1.02 14.50
CA HIS A 414 -2.40 0.47 14.24
C HIS A 414 -3.51 1.39 14.73
N SER A 415 -3.91 2.32 13.88
CA SER A 415 -5.01 3.23 14.19
C SER A 415 -6.37 2.54 14.20
N PRO A 416 -7.31 2.97 15.05
CA PRO A 416 -8.71 2.58 14.97
C PRO A 416 -9.36 2.83 13.60
N ARG A 417 -8.78 3.72 12.76
CA ARG A 417 -9.15 3.87 11.33
C ARG A 417 -9.06 2.58 10.52
N ILE A 418 -8.13 1.70 10.89
CA ILE A 418 -7.85 0.44 10.20
C ILE A 418 -8.44 -0.72 11.00
N CYS A 419 -8.24 -0.74 12.32
CA CYS A 419 -8.63 -1.88 13.15
C CYS A 419 -10.14 -2.03 13.34
N MET A 420 -10.89 -0.92 13.44
CA MET A 420 -12.34 -0.99 13.67
C MET A 420 -13.09 -1.55 12.46
N PRO A 421 -12.86 -1.03 11.22
CA PRO A 421 -13.44 -1.65 10.02
C PRO A 421 -13.05 -3.12 9.84
N GLY A 422 -11.78 -3.47 10.08
CA GLY A 422 -11.33 -4.87 10.04
C GLY A 422 -12.05 -5.78 11.05
N GLY A 423 -12.54 -5.23 12.18
CA GLY A 423 -13.38 -5.91 13.16
C GLY A 423 -14.89 -5.90 12.85
N GLY A 424 -15.28 -5.45 11.66
CA GLY A 424 -16.67 -5.38 11.19
C GLY A 424 -17.45 -4.14 11.65
N TRP A 425 -16.78 -3.05 12.06
CA TRP A 425 -17.43 -1.79 12.44
C TRP A 425 -17.50 -0.82 11.26
N GLU A 426 -18.70 -0.35 10.94
CA GLU A 426 -18.93 0.73 9.97
C GLU A 426 -18.64 2.09 10.64
N VAL A 427 -17.94 2.98 9.95
CA VAL A 427 -17.67 4.35 10.45
C VAL A 427 -18.76 5.28 9.93
N GLU A 428 -19.64 5.77 10.80
CA GLU A 428 -20.66 6.78 10.44
C GLU A 428 -20.03 8.17 10.27
N THR A 429 -19.23 8.58 11.25
CA THR A 429 -18.52 9.86 11.23
C THR A 429 -17.14 9.68 11.84
N MET A 430 -16.14 10.39 11.33
CA MET A 430 -14.82 10.43 11.96
C MET A 430 -14.11 11.76 11.66
N ALA A 431 -13.84 12.55 12.69
CA ALA A 431 -13.21 13.86 12.55
C ALA A 431 -12.38 14.22 13.79
N PRO A 432 -11.35 15.07 13.66
CA PRO A 432 -10.71 15.69 14.81
C PRO A 432 -11.73 16.49 15.64
N ARG A 433 -11.61 16.41 16.98
CA ARG A 433 -12.39 17.19 17.93
C ARG A 433 -11.48 17.74 19.00
N ASP A 434 -11.50 19.05 19.18
CA ASP A 434 -10.83 19.70 20.30
C ASP A 434 -11.67 19.53 21.57
N LEU A 435 -11.05 18.98 22.61
CA LEU A 435 -11.65 18.81 23.93
C LEU A 435 -11.15 19.84 24.94
N GLY A 436 -10.26 20.75 24.56
CA GLY A 436 -9.78 21.85 25.41
C GLY A 436 -10.89 22.60 26.15
N PRO A 437 -11.97 23.03 25.47
CA PRO A 437 -13.10 23.69 26.13
C PRO A 437 -13.83 22.81 27.15
N ALA A 438 -13.91 21.50 26.90
CA ALA A 438 -14.59 20.54 27.77
C ALA A 438 -13.74 20.10 28.98
N LEU A 439 -12.42 20.32 28.93
CA LEU A 439 -11.46 19.93 29.96
C LEU A 439 -10.92 21.13 30.78
N GLY A 440 -11.54 22.32 30.64
CA GLY A 440 -11.17 23.49 31.44
C GLY A 440 -9.92 24.24 30.96
N GLY A 441 -9.53 24.10 29.68
CA GLY A 441 -8.51 24.95 29.04
C GLY A 441 -7.04 24.65 29.35
N ALA A 442 -6.73 23.76 30.30
CA ALA A 442 -5.36 23.36 30.61
C ALA A 442 -4.84 22.32 29.60
N ALA A 443 -4.11 22.81 28.58
CA ALA A 443 -3.56 22.07 27.44
C ALA A 443 -4.62 21.36 26.56
N GLY A 444 -5.00 21.99 25.45
CA GLY A 444 -5.99 21.45 24.50
C GLY A 444 -5.64 20.04 24.04
N LEU A 445 -6.47 19.06 24.40
CA LEU A 445 -6.39 17.69 23.87
C LEU A 445 -7.28 17.59 22.64
N THR A 446 -6.68 17.54 21.45
CA THR A 446 -7.41 17.19 20.23
C THR A 446 -7.37 15.68 20.04
N VAL A 447 -8.54 15.06 19.92
CA VAL A 447 -8.69 13.62 19.65
C VAL A 447 -9.32 13.40 18.28
N THR A 448 -9.10 12.24 17.66
CA THR A 448 -10.01 11.79 16.60
C THR A 448 -11.26 11.21 17.25
N ARG A 449 -12.42 11.83 16.99
CA ARG A 449 -13.74 11.34 17.38
C ARG A 449 -14.34 10.56 16.24
N ALA A 450 -14.77 9.33 16.50
CA ALA A 450 -15.49 8.50 15.55
C ALA A 450 -16.80 7.97 16.15
N VAL A 451 -17.86 7.94 15.35
CA VAL A 451 -19.07 7.19 15.63
C VAL A 451 -19.05 5.96 14.73
N VAL A 452 -19.15 4.79 15.35
CA VAL A 452 -19.07 3.50 14.65
C VAL A 452 -20.30 2.64 14.95
N ARG A 453 -20.67 1.79 14.00
CA ARG A 453 -21.88 0.96 14.07
C ARG A 453 -21.58 -0.48 13.65
N ARG A 454 -22.24 -1.44 14.30
CA ARG A 454 -22.25 -2.85 13.90
C ARG A 454 -23.62 -3.44 14.20
N GLY A 455 -24.46 -3.59 13.17
CA GLY A 455 -25.87 -3.91 13.36
C GLY A 455 -26.58 -2.83 14.18
N LEU A 456 -27.17 -3.21 15.31
CA LEU A 456 -27.84 -2.28 16.24
C LEU A 456 -26.90 -1.66 17.28
N ASP A 457 -25.66 -2.14 17.36
CA ASP A 457 -24.67 -1.59 18.29
C ASP A 457 -24.07 -0.32 17.70
N ARG A 458 -24.17 0.78 18.44
CA ARG A 458 -23.59 2.07 18.06
C ARG A 458 -22.64 2.51 19.15
N ARG A 459 -21.41 2.88 18.79
CA ARG A 459 -20.37 3.25 19.74
C ARG A 459 -19.73 4.58 19.38
N LEU A 460 -19.34 5.31 20.42
CA LEU A 460 -18.51 6.49 20.32
C LEU A 460 -17.08 6.11 20.66
N VAL A 461 -16.14 6.47 19.79
CA VAL A 461 -14.71 6.16 19.90
C VAL A 461 -13.91 7.45 19.88
N TYR A 462 -13.08 7.68 20.89
CA TYR A 462 -12.03 8.69 20.85
C TYR A 462 -10.67 8.02 20.80
N PHE A 463 -9.74 8.54 20.00
CA PHE A 463 -8.35 8.08 20.04
C PHE A 463 -7.36 9.18 19.64
N TRP A 464 -6.13 9.02 20.10
CA TRP A 464 -5.00 9.88 19.76
C TRP A 464 -3.68 9.14 20.03
N PHE A 465 -2.58 9.72 19.57
CA PHE A 465 -1.24 9.21 19.75
C PHE A 465 -0.47 10.11 20.72
N GLU A 466 0.19 9.50 21.70
CA GLU A 466 1.15 10.10 22.63
C GLU A 466 2.56 9.83 22.09
N GLN A 467 3.36 10.89 21.93
CA GLN A 467 4.75 10.81 21.44
C GLN A 467 5.59 11.85 22.17
N PRO A 468 6.93 11.77 22.17
CA PRO A 468 7.80 12.69 22.91
C PRO A 468 7.38 14.17 22.77
N GLY A 469 6.98 14.78 23.89
CA GLY A 469 6.54 16.18 23.98
C GLY A 469 5.28 16.55 23.18
N ARG A 470 4.51 15.59 22.63
CA ARG A 470 3.32 15.90 21.82
C ARG A 470 2.20 14.88 21.92
N ARG A 471 0.99 15.37 21.62
CA ARG A 471 -0.20 14.55 21.38
C ARG A 471 -0.75 14.88 20.00
N THR A 472 -1.11 13.88 19.22
CA THR A 472 -1.68 14.09 17.89
C THR A 472 -2.87 13.17 17.61
N PRO A 473 -3.98 13.68 17.07
CA PRO A 473 -5.10 12.86 16.62
C PRO A 473 -4.84 12.24 15.23
N SER A 474 -3.79 12.67 14.52
CA SER A 474 -3.53 12.33 13.12
C SER A 474 -2.51 11.21 12.99
N ASP A 475 -2.89 10.17 12.28
CA ASP A 475 -2.07 9.01 11.91
C ASP A 475 -0.80 9.44 11.16
N LEU A 476 -0.94 10.35 10.20
CA LEU A 476 0.17 10.84 9.38
C LEU A 476 1.13 11.68 10.23
N ALA A 477 0.60 12.57 11.07
CA ALA A 477 1.43 13.40 11.95
C ALA A 477 2.16 12.53 12.98
N ALA A 478 1.51 11.48 13.49
CA ALA A 478 2.17 10.52 14.37
C ALA A 478 3.34 9.83 13.67
N LYS A 479 3.14 9.33 12.46
CA LYS A 479 4.21 8.68 11.67
C LYS A 479 5.36 9.63 11.31
N LEU A 480 5.07 10.84 10.85
CA LEU A 480 6.09 11.85 10.56
C LEU A 480 6.84 12.27 11.82
N GLY A 481 6.15 12.27 12.96
CA GLY A 481 6.74 12.52 14.26
C GLY A 481 7.79 11.50 14.67
N ILE A 482 7.57 10.20 14.39
CA ILE A 482 8.58 9.14 14.66
C ILE A 482 9.87 9.43 13.92
N LEU A 483 9.78 9.81 12.64
CA LEU A 483 10.95 10.18 11.84
C LEU A 483 11.65 11.40 12.45
N ARG A 484 10.90 12.46 12.74
CA ARG A 484 11.46 13.68 13.33
C ARG A 484 12.18 13.39 14.65
N ASP A 485 11.55 12.65 15.56
CA ASP A 485 12.09 12.39 16.90
C ASP A 485 13.24 11.40 16.85
N GLY A 486 13.19 10.39 15.99
CA GLY A 486 14.33 9.48 15.77
C GLY A 486 15.57 10.22 15.28
N LEU A 487 15.38 11.26 14.45
CA LEU A 487 16.47 12.12 13.96
C LEU A 487 16.94 13.15 14.99
N MET A 488 16.02 13.87 15.65
CA MET A 488 16.30 15.02 16.51
C MET A 488 16.55 14.65 17.98
N LEU A 489 15.80 13.67 18.49
CA LEU A 489 15.76 13.29 19.91
C LEU A 489 16.36 11.89 20.17
N GLY A 490 16.55 11.07 19.13
CA GLY A 490 16.96 9.67 19.29
C GLY A 490 15.88 8.81 19.96
N ARG A 491 14.60 9.21 19.84
CA ARG A 491 13.45 8.57 20.45
C ARG A 491 12.42 8.19 19.39
N THR A 492 11.92 6.96 19.45
CA THR A 492 10.86 6.43 18.58
C THR A 492 9.74 5.77 19.40
N ASP A 493 9.75 5.97 20.71
CA ASP A 493 8.72 5.49 21.62
C ASP A 493 7.41 6.26 21.42
N GLY A 494 6.30 5.60 21.73
CA GLY A 494 4.98 6.22 21.63
C GLY A 494 3.87 5.30 22.12
N ALA A 495 2.66 5.87 22.24
CA ALA A 495 1.49 5.10 22.62
C ALA A 495 0.24 5.53 21.84
N LEU A 496 -0.64 4.57 21.56
CA LEU A 496 -2.02 4.82 21.14
C LEU A 496 -2.91 4.76 22.39
N VAL A 497 -3.70 5.81 22.61
CA VAL A 497 -4.78 5.79 23.60
C VAL A 497 -6.10 5.78 22.85
N ARG A 498 -6.97 4.82 23.19
CA ARG A 498 -8.31 4.67 22.64
C ARG A 498 -9.32 4.52 23.76
N LEU A 499 -10.41 5.26 23.64
CA LEU A 499 -11.56 5.21 24.52
C LEU A 499 -12.79 4.83 23.70
N VAL A 500 -13.60 3.90 24.20
CA VAL A 500 -14.85 3.46 23.55
C VAL A 500 -15.98 3.44 24.56
N THR A 501 -17.16 3.90 24.16
CA THR A 501 -18.36 3.82 24.99
C THR A 501 -19.62 3.62 24.12
N ASP A 502 -20.69 3.12 24.72
CA ASP A 502 -21.97 2.94 24.03
C ASP A 502 -22.58 4.29 23.66
N ALA A 503 -22.94 4.51 22.39
CA ALA A 503 -23.54 5.76 21.97
C ALA A 503 -24.98 5.93 22.48
N GLY A 504 -25.66 4.84 22.84
CA GLY A 504 -27.06 4.80 23.22
C GLY A 504 -28.02 5.03 22.04
N ARG A 505 -29.32 5.09 22.35
CA ARG A 505 -30.41 5.35 21.39
C ARG A 505 -31.13 6.67 21.72
N GLY A 506 -31.68 7.32 20.69
CA GLY A 506 -32.41 8.60 20.79
C GLY A 506 -31.60 9.83 20.38
N ALA A 507 -32.28 10.97 20.22
CA ALA A 507 -31.72 12.21 19.67
C ALA A 507 -30.48 12.72 20.44
N ASP A 508 -30.52 12.69 21.77
CA ASP A 508 -29.43 13.22 22.62
C ASP A 508 -28.38 12.17 23.04
N ALA A 509 -28.48 10.95 22.50
CA ALA A 509 -27.66 9.84 22.96
C ALA A 509 -26.16 10.09 22.74
N LEU A 510 -25.79 10.64 21.58
CA LEU A 510 -24.42 11.02 21.27
C LEU A 510 -23.90 12.15 22.18
N ALA A 511 -24.74 13.14 22.49
CA ALA A 511 -24.33 14.23 23.38
C ALA A 511 -24.05 13.72 24.80
N ARG A 512 -24.87 12.79 25.31
CA ARG A 512 -24.63 12.11 26.58
C ARG A 512 -23.35 11.27 26.56
N ALA A 513 -23.11 10.55 25.46
CA ALA A 513 -21.89 9.76 25.27
C ALA A 513 -20.64 10.66 25.22
N ASP A 514 -20.69 11.78 24.51
CA ASP A 514 -19.60 12.77 24.47
C ASP A 514 -19.33 13.36 25.86
N ALA A 515 -20.38 13.76 26.59
CA ALA A 515 -20.24 14.29 27.95
C ALA A 515 -19.63 13.23 28.90
N ARG A 516 -20.02 11.96 28.75
CA ARG A 516 -19.44 10.85 29.51
C ARG A 516 -17.95 10.66 29.21
N MET A 517 -17.56 10.69 27.94
CA MET A 517 -16.17 10.59 27.51
C MET A 517 -15.32 11.76 28.01
N ALA A 518 -15.85 12.99 27.96
CA ALA A 518 -15.18 14.17 28.49
C ALA A 518 -14.96 14.06 30.02
N ARG A 519 -15.96 13.61 30.78
CA ARG A 519 -15.81 13.38 32.24
C ARG A 519 -14.78 12.30 32.55
N PHE A 520 -14.75 11.21 31.78
CA PHE A 520 -13.74 10.16 31.94
C PHE A 520 -12.34 10.68 31.63
N LEU A 521 -12.18 11.42 30.52
CA LEU A 521 -10.92 12.05 30.15
C LEU A 521 -10.42 13.04 31.21
N GLY A 522 -11.31 13.86 31.78
CA GLY A 522 -10.94 14.77 32.87
C GLY A 522 -10.42 14.04 34.11
N ALA A 523 -10.98 12.87 34.43
CA ALA A 523 -10.50 12.04 35.54
C ALA A 523 -9.21 11.26 35.22
N MET A 524 -9.00 10.89 33.95
CA MET A 524 -7.85 10.10 33.52
C MET A 524 -6.62 10.98 33.21
N GLY A 525 -6.81 12.18 32.67
CA GLY A 525 -5.75 13.05 32.17
C GLY A 525 -4.60 13.30 33.15
N PRO A 526 -4.86 13.68 34.41
CA PRO A 526 -3.82 13.89 35.42
C PRO A 526 -3.01 12.63 35.72
N THR A 527 -3.62 11.46 35.60
CA THR A 527 -3.02 10.15 35.89
C THR A 527 -2.20 9.62 34.71
N LEU A 528 -2.42 10.10 33.49
CA LEU A 528 -1.80 9.54 32.29
C LEU A 528 -0.30 9.90 32.15
N ALA A 529 0.14 11.02 32.73
CA ALA A 529 1.48 11.57 32.50
C ALA A 529 2.64 10.59 32.81
N PRO A 530 2.67 9.85 33.94
CA PRO A 530 3.75 8.91 34.26
C PRO A 530 3.80 7.67 33.34
N PHE A 531 2.72 7.41 32.61
CA PHE A 531 2.59 6.27 31.69
C PHE A 531 2.73 6.69 30.22
N SER A 532 2.84 8.00 29.96
CA SER A 532 2.82 8.57 28.61
C SER A 532 4.20 9.03 28.13
N PRO A 533 4.62 8.60 26.94
CA PRO A 533 5.78 9.16 26.22
C PRO A 533 5.77 10.68 26.07
N ALA A 534 4.59 11.31 26.00
CA ALA A 534 4.47 12.75 25.81
C ALA A 534 4.77 13.58 27.07
N GLY A 535 4.65 12.95 28.26
CA GLY A 535 4.97 13.58 29.54
C GLY A 535 6.45 13.49 29.91
N ALA A 536 7.22 12.65 29.22
CA ALA A 536 8.65 12.45 29.47
C ALA A 536 9.49 13.36 28.54
N PRO A 537 10.39 14.20 29.08
CA PRO A 537 11.23 15.11 28.29
C PRO A 537 12.17 14.41 27.30
#